data_AF-A0A8T5RL44-F1
#
_entry.id   AF-A0A8T5RL44-F1
#
_cell.length_a   1.000
_cell.length_b   1.000
_cell.length_c   1.000
_cell.angle_alpha   90.00
_cell.angle_beta   90.00
_cell.angle_gamma   90.00
#
_symmetry.space_group_name_H-M   'P 1'
#
loop_
_entity.id
_entity.type
_entity.pdbx_description
1 polymer ?
#
loop_
_entity_poly.entity_id
_entity_poly.type
_entity_poly.pdbx_seq_one_letter_code
_entity_poly.pdbx_strand_id
1 'polypeptide(L)'
;MERGNKDKILRMIDQIEKKNSEIERYISSLSILTRNESLKEIMNDIIEKNNILQEIEGSKIPHLHTVANEKTNFLHEIVDNYVSKIQENPVKKIIYLREFLDNFKSISKNDKEVILNSLQDERNKDKLKEKMTSLVTIFL
;
A
#
# COMPACT_ATOMS: atom_id res chain seq x y z
N MET A 1 -41.69 35.21 -17.48
CA MET A 1 -40.52 34.85 -18.32
C MET A 1 -39.36 34.24 -17.51
N GLU A 2 -39.26 34.45 -16.20
CA GLU A 2 -38.11 34.00 -15.38
C GLU A 2 -38.05 32.49 -15.06
N ARG A 3 -39.19 31.79 -14.92
CA ARG A 3 -39.21 30.34 -14.60
C ARG A 3 -38.58 29.47 -15.69
N GLY A 4 -38.85 29.76 -16.96
CA GLY A 4 -38.31 29.00 -18.09
C GLY A 4 -36.78 29.11 -18.25
N ASN A 5 -36.17 30.18 -17.76
CA ASN A 5 -34.71 30.34 -17.74
C ASN A 5 -34.07 29.50 -16.63
N LYS A 6 -34.70 29.42 -15.44
CA LYS A 6 -34.23 28.55 -14.35
C LYS A 6 -34.25 27.08 -14.74
N ASP A 7 -35.31 26.62 -15.40
CA ASP A 7 -35.41 25.23 -15.87
C ASP A 7 -34.40 24.90 -16.99
N LYS A 8 -33.97 25.91 -17.76
CA LYS A 8 -32.90 25.76 -18.75
C LYS A 8 -31.54 25.63 -18.08
N ILE A 9 -31.28 26.45 -17.07
CA ILE A 9 -30.05 26.41 -16.27
C ILE A 9 -29.94 25.07 -15.53
N LEU A 10 -31.01 24.61 -14.88
CA LEU A 10 -31.04 23.31 -14.18
C LEU A 10 -30.74 22.15 -15.14
N ARG A 11 -31.37 22.12 -16.31
CA ARG A 11 -31.06 21.10 -17.34
C ARG A 11 -29.62 21.16 -17.83
N MET A 12 -29.04 22.35 -17.89
CA MET A 12 -27.64 22.53 -18.27
C MET A 12 -26.70 22.01 -17.17
N ILE A 13 -27.03 22.21 -15.89
CA ILE A 13 -26.30 21.66 -14.74
C ILE A 13 -26.36 20.12 -14.77
N ASP A 14 -27.54 19.53 -14.93
CA ASP A 14 -27.69 18.06 -15.02
C ASP A 14 -26.85 17.46 -16.16
N GLN A 15 -26.77 18.14 -17.30
CA GLN A 15 -25.95 17.71 -18.43
C GLN A 15 -24.45 17.78 -18.13
N ILE A 16 -24.01 18.80 -17.38
CA ILE A 16 -22.61 18.94 -16.95
C ILE A 16 -22.26 17.82 -15.95
N GLU A 17 -23.11 17.58 -14.96
CA GLU A 17 -22.89 16.53 -13.96
C GLU A 17 -22.80 15.15 -14.62
N LYS A 18 -23.71 14.85 -15.55
CA LYS A 18 -23.67 13.60 -16.31
C LYS A 18 -22.36 13.43 -17.08
N LYS A 19 -21.89 14.48 -17.76
CA LYS A 19 -20.62 14.46 -18.49
C LYS A 19 -19.43 14.28 -17.55
N ASN A 20 -19.43 14.92 -16.38
CA ASN A 20 -18.37 14.73 -15.39
C ASN A 20 -18.32 13.27 -14.92
N SER A 21 -19.46 12.65 -14.61
CA SER A 21 -19.50 11.23 -14.22
C SER A 21 -19.08 10.27 -15.35
N GLU A 22 -19.26 10.64 -16.61
CA GLU A 22 -18.72 9.89 -17.75
C GLU A 22 -17.19 10.01 -17.83
N ILE A 23 -16.64 11.22 -17.63
CA ILE A 23 -15.20 11.46 -17.62
C ILE A 23 -14.53 10.73 -16.45
N GLU A 24 -15.09 10.79 -15.24
CA GLU A 24 -14.54 10.10 -14.07
C GLU A 24 -14.48 8.59 -14.27
N ARG A 25 -15.53 8.00 -14.86
CA ARG A 25 -15.54 6.57 -15.21
C ARG A 25 -14.48 6.24 -16.25
N TYR A 26 -14.30 7.09 -17.26
CA TYR A 26 -13.28 6.91 -18.27
C TYR A 26 -11.87 7.00 -17.67
N ILE A 27 -11.58 8.02 -16.86
CA ILE A 27 -10.27 8.16 -16.20
C ILE A 27 -10.01 6.98 -15.27
N SER A 28 -11.02 6.53 -14.55
CA SER A 28 -10.92 5.39 -13.63
C SER A 28 -10.71 4.05 -14.37
N SER A 29 -11.14 3.95 -15.64
CA SER A 29 -10.92 2.76 -16.47
C SER A 29 -9.60 2.80 -17.24
N LEU A 30 -8.91 3.95 -17.28
CA LEU A 30 -7.56 4.01 -17.83
C LEU A 30 -6.63 3.26 -16.88
N SER A 31 -6.11 2.12 -17.34
CA SER A 31 -5.02 1.40 -16.67
C SER A 31 -3.71 2.16 -16.90
N ILE A 32 -3.59 3.33 -16.26
CA ILE A 32 -2.34 4.09 -16.24
C ILE A 32 -1.41 3.35 -15.29
N LEU A 33 -0.34 2.80 -15.85
CA LEU A 33 0.71 2.19 -15.04
C LEU A 33 1.21 3.23 -14.04
N THR A 34 1.33 2.81 -12.78
CA THR A 34 2.06 3.60 -11.80
C THR A 34 3.50 3.78 -12.27
N ARG A 35 4.15 4.85 -11.81
CA ARG A 35 5.56 5.11 -12.12
C ARG A 35 6.45 3.88 -11.90
N ASN A 36 6.20 3.10 -10.85
CA ASN A 36 6.99 1.92 -10.53
C ASN A 36 6.73 0.78 -11.50
N GLU A 37 5.48 0.58 -11.94
CA GLU A 37 5.14 -0.42 -12.95
C GLU A 37 5.75 -0.06 -14.31
N SER A 38 5.69 1.22 -14.71
CA SER A 38 6.36 1.69 -15.93
C SER A 38 7.88 1.51 -15.87
N LEU A 39 8.51 1.83 -14.73
CA LEU A 39 9.95 1.62 -14.56
C LEU A 39 10.33 0.14 -14.62
N LYS A 40 9.47 -0.75 -14.09
CA LYS A 40 9.67 -2.20 -14.16
C LYS A 40 9.56 -2.70 -15.59
N GLU A 41 8.56 -2.25 -16.35
CA GLU A 41 8.40 -2.61 -17.75
C GLU A 41 9.61 -2.15 -18.58
N ILE A 42 10.06 -0.90 -18.38
CA ILE A 42 11.29 -0.38 -19.03
C ILE A 42 12.51 -1.23 -18.68
N MET A 43 12.68 -1.61 -17.40
CA MET A 43 13.80 -2.42 -16.96
C MET A 43 13.77 -3.81 -17.60
N ASN A 44 12.61 -4.47 -17.61
CA ASN A 44 12.43 -5.76 -18.27
C ASN A 44 12.75 -5.67 -19.76
N ASP A 45 12.25 -4.62 -20.43
CA ASP A 45 12.52 -4.36 -21.84
C ASP A 45 14.03 -4.22 -22.14
N ILE A 46 14.77 -3.54 -21.25
CA ILE A 46 16.22 -3.38 -21.38
C ILE A 46 16.94 -4.73 -21.23
N ILE A 47 16.50 -5.55 -20.28
CA ILE A 47 17.07 -6.88 -20.04
C ILE A 47 16.78 -7.81 -21.21
N GLU A 48 15.52 -7.89 -21.66
CA GLU A 48 15.09 -8.72 -22.78
C GLU A 48 15.80 -8.34 -24.09
N LYS A 49 16.17 -7.07 -24.28
CA LYS A 49 16.86 -6.62 -25.50
C LYS A 49 18.38 -6.73 -25.43
N ASN A 50 18.95 -7.17 -24.31
CA ASN A 50 20.40 -7.22 -24.13
C ASN A 50 20.87 -8.60 -23.65
N ASN A 51 21.47 -9.37 -24.57
CA ASN A 51 21.93 -10.74 -24.31
C ASN A 51 22.90 -10.85 -23.11
N ILE A 52 23.73 -9.83 -22.86
CA ILE A 52 24.65 -9.81 -21.73
C ILE A 52 23.86 -9.70 -20.41
N LEU A 53 22.82 -8.88 -20.37
CA LEU A 53 21.96 -8.73 -19.18
C LEU A 53 21.09 -9.97 -18.96
N GLN A 54 20.60 -10.61 -20.03
CA GLN A 54 19.90 -11.89 -19.93
C GLN A 54 20.78 -12.99 -19.32
N GLU A 55 22.05 -13.08 -19.74
CA GLU A 55 23.01 -14.02 -19.15
C GLU A 55 23.30 -13.71 -17.68
N ILE A 56 23.38 -12.42 -17.32
CA ILE A 56 23.56 -11.99 -15.91
C ILE A 56 22.34 -12.31 -15.06
N GLU A 57 21.12 -12.18 -15.58
CA GLU A 57 19.87 -12.53 -14.88
C GLU A 57 19.70 -14.06 -14.74
N GLY A 58 20.07 -14.82 -15.79
CA GLY A 58 20.03 -16.29 -15.80
C GLY A 58 21.15 -16.94 -14.98
N SER A 59 22.32 -16.30 -14.90
CA SER A 59 23.35 -16.64 -13.91
C SER A 59 22.85 -16.18 -12.55
N LYS A 60 22.71 -17.07 -11.58
CA LYS A 60 22.19 -16.77 -10.23
C LYS A 60 23.14 -15.88 -9.42
N ILE A 61 23.47 -14.68 -9.89
CA ILE A 61 23.97 -13.60 -9.07
C ILE A 61 22.71 -12.92 -8.56
N PRO A 62 22.38 -13.02 -7.25
CA PRO A 62 21.21 -12.34 -6.73
C PRO A 62 21.42 -10.85 -7.00
N HIS A 63 20.58 -10.26 -7.84
CA HIS A 63 20.60 -8.82 -8.06
C HIS A 63 20.59 -8.16 -6.69
N LEU A 64 21.51 -7.23 -6.47
CA LEU A 64 21.63 -6.43 -5.24
C LEU A 64 20.32 -5.68 -4.88
N HIS A 65 19.34 -5.65 -5.79
CA HIS A 65 18.02 -5.07 -5.59
C HIS A 65 16.88 -6.08 -5.35
N THR A 66 17.01 -7.38 -5.66
CA THR A 66 15.94 -8.37 -5.35
C THR A 66 15.98 -8.83 -3.90
N VAL A 67 17.15 -8.84 -3.25
CA VAL A 67 17.27 -9.21 -1.83
C VAL A 67 16.57 -8.19 -0.91
N ALA A 68 16.46 -6.94 -1.36
CA ALA A 68 15.69 -5.92 -0.65
C ALA A 68 14.17 -6.12 -0.83
N ASN A 69 13.71 -6.47 -2.04
CA ASN A 69 12.28 -6.59 -2.36
C ASN A 69 11.61 -7.86 -1.80
N GLU A 70 12.29 -8.99 -1.72
CA GLU A 70 11.72 -10.19 -1.08
C GLU A 70 11.58 -10.01 0.44
N LYS A 71 12.57 -9.35 1.07
CA LYS A 71 12.46 -8.99 2.49
C LYS A 71 11.38 -7.94 2.74
N THR A 72 11.28 -6.88 1.95
CA THR A 72 10.23 -5.87 2.15
C THR A 72 8.84 -6.44 1.86
N ASN A 73 8.67 -7.35 0.89
CA ASN A 73 7.40 -8.05 0.68
C ASN A 73 7.03 -8.92 1.88
N PHE A 74 7.95 -9.73 2.40
CA PHE A 74 7.72 -10.54 3.60
C PHE A 74 7.39 -9.69 4.85
N LEU A 75 8.09 -8.56 5.01
CA LEU A 75 7.90 -7.63 6.10
C LEU A 75 6.54 -6.90 6.02
N HIS A 76 6.11 -6.53 4.82
CA HIS A 76 4.76 -5.99 4.57
C HIS A 76 3.68 -7.06 4.77
N GLU A 77 3.92 -8.31 4.36
CA GLU A 77 3.01 -9.44 4.59
C GLU A 77 2.80 -9.71 6.09
N ILE A 78 3.85 -9.58 6.92
CA ILE A 78 3.72 -9.68 8.38
C ILE A 78 2.76 -8.63 8.91
N VAL A 79 2.93 -7.36 8.51
CA VAL A 79 2.06 -6.27 8.97
C VAL A 79 0.61 -6.53 8.51
N ASP A 80 0.42 -6.90 7.26
CA ASP A 80 -0.91 -7.14 6.69
C ASP A 80 -1.62 -8.34 7.34
N ASN A 81 -0.89 -9.39 7.69
CA ASN A 81 -1.42 -10.51 8.44
C ASN A 81 -1.92 -10.09 9.84
N TYR A 82 -1.11 -9.35 10.60
CA TYR A 82 -1.52 -8.91 11.94
C TYR A 82 -2.65 -7.87 11.92
N VAL A 83 -2.64 -6.95 10.95
CA VAL A 83 -3.75 -5.99 10.76
C VAL A 83 -5.05 -6.74 10.41
N SER A 84 -4.97 -7.77 9.57
CA SER A 84 -6.13 -8.60 9.21
C SER A 84 -6.66 -9.38 10.41
N LYS A 85 -5.79 -10.01 11.22
CA LYS A 85 -6.19 -10.68 12.48
C LYS A 85 -6.89 -9.74 13.45
N ILE A 86 -6.40 -8.50 13.59
CA ILE A 86 -7.01 -7.47 14.44
C ILE A 86 -8.39 -7.07 13.89
N GLN A 87 -8.54 -7.00 12.56
CA GLN A 87 -9.83 -6.70 11.94
C GLN A 87 -10.84 -7.84 12.15
N GLU A 88 -10.41 -9.09 11.97
CA GLU A 88 -11.26 -10.26 12.16
C GLU A 88 -11.66 -10.45 13.63
N ASN A 89 -10.78 -10.11 14.57
CA ASN A 89 -11.06 -10.23 16.00
C ASN A 89 -10.48 -9.03 16.80
N PRO A 90 -11.20 -7.90 16.84
CA PRO A 90 -10.73 -6.69 17.50
C PRO A 90 -10.62 -6.84 19.03
N VAL A 91 -11.36 -7.77 19.64
CA VAL A 91 -11.29 -8.06 21.08
C VAL A 91 -9.90 -8.59 21.46
N LYS A 92 -9.22 -9.29 20.53
CA LYS A 92 -7.88 -9.82 20.71
C LYS A 92 -6.77 -8.88 20.24
N LYS A 93 -7.08 -7.60 19.95
CA LYS A 93 -6.12 -6.63 19.41
C LYS A 93 -4.81 -6.59 20.20
N ILE A 94 -4.88 -6.50 21.53
CA ILE A 94 -3.69 -6.42 22.39
C ILE A 94 -2.81 -7.68 22.26
N ILE A 95 -3.43 -8.86 22.14
CA ILE A 95 -2.72 -10.13 21.99
C ILE A 95 -1.95 -10.13 20.66
N TYR A 96 -2.62 -9.76 19.56
CA TYR A 96 -1.98 -9.73 18.24
C TYR A 96 -0.88 -8.66 18.14
N LEU A 97 -1.03 -7.51 18.80
CA LEU A 97 0.02 -6.51 18.88
C LEU A 97 1.23 -6.99 19.67
N ARG A 98 1.02 -7.75 20.76
CA ARG A 98 2.13 -8.38 21.51
C ARG A 98 2.86 -9.42 20.66
N GLU A 99 2.11 -10.31 20.01
CA GLU A 99 2.69 -11.29 19.08
C GLU A 99 3.49 -10.62 17.97
N PHE A 100 2.98 -9.51 17.41
CA PHE A 100 3.70 -8.71 16.44
C PHE A 100 5.01 -8.16 17.03
N LEU A 101 4.97 -7.57 18.23
CA LEU A 101 6.14 -6.99 18.89
C LEU A 101 7.18 -8.04 19.30
N ASP A 102 6.80 -9.29 19.49
CA ASP A 102 7.70 -10.39 19.80
C ASP A 102 8.64 -10.75 18.64
N ASN A 103 8.29 -10.36 17.40
CA ASN A 103 9.18 -10.51 16.24
C ASN A 103 10.45 -9.64 16.33
N PHE A 104 10.41 -8.56 17.12
CA PHE A 104 11.57 -7.66 17.29
C PHE A 104 12.46 -8.13 18.44
N LYS A 105 13.59 -8.76 18.11
CA LYS A 105 14.58 -9.20 19.12
C LYS A 105 15.42 -8.05 19.68
N SER A 106 15.50 -6.94 18.95
CA SER A 106 16.31 -5.76 19.28
C SER A 106 15.63 -4.81 20.27
N ILE A 107 14.31 -4.93 20.48
CA ILE A 107 13.54 -4.03 21.35
C ILE A 107 13.46 -4.63 22.76
N SER A 108 13.76 -3.84 23.78
CA SER A 108 13.66 -4.27 25.18
C SER A 108 12.20 -4.52 25.59
N LYS A 109 11.98 -5.36 26.60
CA LYS A 109 10.62 -5.66 27.09
C LYS A 109 9.87 -4.40 27.54
N ASN A 110 10.57 -3.44 28.14
CA ASN A 110 9.97 -2.18 28.58
C ASN A 110 9.57 -1.31 27.38
N ASP A 111 10.42 -1.23 26.35
CA ASP A 111 10.12 -0.46 25.14
C ASP A 111 8.94 -1.08 24.37
N LYS A 112 8.83 -2.42 24.34
CA LYS A 112 7.67 -3.10 23.75
C LYS A 112 6.36 -2.71 24.43
N GLU A 113 6.32 -2.58 25.76
CA GLU A 113 5.10 -2.15 26.47
C GLU A 113 4.75 -0.68 26.17
N VAL A 114 5.74 0.20 26.02
CA VAL A 114 5.52 1.60 25.62
C VAL A 114 4.95 1.66 24.18
N ILE A 115 5.52 0.89 23.26
CA ILE A 115 5.04 0.81 21.88
C ILE A 115 3.63 0.22 21.83
N LEU A 116 3.36 -0.84 22.61
CA LEU A 116 2.03 -1.44 22.71
C LEU A 116 0.98 -0.44 23.16
N ASN A 117 1.28 0.37 24.18
CA ASN A 117 0.39 1.43 24.64
C ASN A 117 0.11 2.48 23.54
N SER A 118 1.09 2.78 22.68
CA SER A 118 0.90 3.69 21.54
C SER A 118 0.03 3.10 20.42
N LEU A 119 0.09 1.78 20.20
CA LEU A 119 -0.64 1.09 19.13
C LEU A 119 -2.06 0.66 19.53
N GLN A 120 -2.29 0.34 20.81
CA GLN A 120 -3.60 -0.14 21.28
C GLN A 120 -4.70 0.93 21.17
N ASP A 121 -4.33 2.21 21.34
CA ASP A 121 -5.27 3.33 21.28
C ASP A 121 -5.60 3.77 19.84
N GLU A 122 -4.84 3.29 18.84
CA GLU A 122 -5.07 3.65 17.44
C GLU A 122 -6.31 2.94 16.88
N ARG A 123 -7.38 3.71 16.66
CA ARG A 123 -8.65 3.20 16.11
C ARG A 123 -8.69 3.21 14.58
N ASN A 124 -7.85 4.02 13.95
CA ASN A 124 -7.79 4.10 12.50
C ASN A 124 -6.88 2.98 11.95
N LYS A 125 -7.45 2.13 11.09
CA LYS A 125 -6.76 0.97 10.51
C LYS A 125 -5.55 1.36 9.66
N ASP A 126 -5.69 2.37 8.81
CA ASP A 126 -4.62 2.78 7.90
C ASP A 126 -3.46 3.38 8.68
N LYS A 127 -3.77 4.15 9.72
CA LYS A 127 -2.75 4.67 10.65
C LYS A 127 -2.08 3.56 11.45
N LEU A 128 -2.83 2.54 11.87
CA LEU A 128 -2.26 1.39 12.58
C LEU A 128 -1.29 0.63 11.66
N LYS A 129 -1.70 0.37 10.41
CA LYS A 129 -0.86 -0.27 9.39
C LYS A 129 0.40 0.55 9.12
N GLU A 130 0.28 1.87 8.98
CA GLU A 130 1.41 2.77 8.77
C GLU A 130 2.40 2.75 9.94
N LYS A 131 1.91 2.82 11.19
CA LYS A 131 2.74 2.74 12.39
C LYS A 131 3.45 1.39 12.51
N MET A 132 2.75 0.29 12.26
CA MET A 132 3.34 -1.06 12.29
C MET A 132 4.38 -1.24 11.19
N THR A 133 4.11 -0.72 9.98
CA THR A 133 5.09 -0.71 8.88
C THR A 133 6.34 0.07 9.27
N SER A 134 6.17 1.25 9.88
CA SER A 134 7.29 2.07 10.34
C SER A 134 8.17 1.32 11.36
N LEU A 135 7.56 0.59 12.30
CA LEU A 135 8.30 -0.21 13.27
C LEU A 135 9.10 -1.33 12.60
N VAL A 136 8.50 -2.00 11.62
CA VAL A 136 9.18 -3.03 10.84
C VAL A 136 10.39 -2.44 10.11
N THR A 137 10.24 -1.31 9.42
CA THR A 137 11.34 -0.65 8.71
C THR A 137 12.49 -0.20 9.62
N ILE A 138 12.20 0.15 10.89
CA ILE A 138 13.22 0.65 11.82
C ILE A 138 13.97 -0.48 12.51
N PHE A 139 13.28 -1.57 12.86
CA PHE A 139 13.80 -2.57 13.80
C PHE A 139 14.07 -3.97 13.19
N LEU A 140 13.70 -4.20 11.91
CA LEU A 140 13.94 -5.44 11.16
C LEU A 140 14.73 -5.16 9.87
#